data_AF-A0A2V2UFX0-F1
#
_entry.id   AF-A0A2V2UFX0-F1
#
_cell.length_a   1.000
_cell.length_b   1.000
_cell.length_c   1.000
_cell.angle_alpha   90.00
_cell.angle_beta   90.00
_cell.angle_gamma   90.00
#
_symmetry.space_group_name_H-M   'P 1'
#
loop_
_entity.id
_entity.type
_entity.pdbx_description
1 polymer ?
#
loop_
_entity_poly.entity_id
_entity_poly.type
_entity_poly.pdbx_seq_one_letter_code
_entity_poly.pdbx_strand_id
1 'polypeptide(L)'
;MKEKHNITPPARETPNGVLTQVPTEARREAEERLRRAREMKFTMSTNIEEVLFKGRVRVNEMRLNDFLTREPDGRGVVATNRDFLLEEFFKDPTKYIRDKGALNEMQASGRYLGMKRAVKGEVILDEDIRRLCDKGVNNLPGRSLAAAEVKSSCS
;
A
#
# COMPACT_ATOMS: atom_id res chain seq x y z
N MET A 1 21.62 42.65 71.54
CA MET A 1 20.88 41.43 71.20
C MET A 1 20.26 41.58 69.82
N LYS A 2 20.66 40.69 68.89
CA LYS A 2 19.99 40.17 67.69
C LYS A 2 19.10 41.09 66.81
N GLU A 3 19.74 41.55 65.73
CA GLU A 3 19.29 41.68 64.34
C GLU A 3 18.06 40.83 63.94
N LYS A 4 17.13 41.39 63.15
CA LYS A 4 16.41 40.71 62.03
C LYS A 4 15.86 41.74 61.02
N HIS A 5 16.55 41.92 59.89
CA HIS A 5 15.96 42.51 58.69
C HIS A 5 15.07 41.45 58.01
N ASN A 6 13.76 41.73 57.92
CA ASN A 6 12.82 40.90 57.20
C ASN A 6 12.88 41.25 55.70
N ILE A 7 13.63 40.47 54.94
CA ILE A 7 13.70 40.56 53.47
C ILE A 7 12.64 39.63 52.90
N THR A 8 11.54 40.19 52.41
CA THR A 8 10.53 39.49 51.61
C THR A 8 11.17 39.06 50.28
N PRO A 9 11.19 37.77 49.90
CA PRO A 9 11.68 37.38 48.59
C PRO A 9 10.62 37.73 47.53
N PRO A 10 11.01 38.24 46.35
CA PRO A 10 10.06 38.44 45.27
C PRO A 10 9.56 37.08 44.79
N ALA A 11 8.26 36.98 44.55
CA ALA A 11 7.63 35.81 43.94
C ALA A 11 8.32 35.52 42.60
N ARG A 12 9.02 34.38 42.53
CA ARG A 12 9.57 33.85 41.28
C ARG A 12 8.42 33.40 40.40
N GLU A 13 7.91 34.28 39.55
CA GLU A 13 7.09 33.88 38.41
C GLU A 13 7.96 33.02 37.47
N THR A 14 7.77 31.71 37.54
CA THR A 14 8.34 30.74 36.60
C THR A 14 7.84 31.03 35.19
N PRO A 15 8.71 31.26 34.18
CA PRO A 15 8.28 31.52 32.81
C PRO A 15 7.87 30.20 32.13
N ASN A 16 6.70 29.68 32.48
CA ASN A 16 6.19 28.41 31.94
C ASN A 16 5.73 28.50 30.47
N GLY A 17 5.60 29.71 29.92
CA GLY A 17 5.19 29.94 28.53
C GLY A 17 6.23 29.52 27.48
N VAL A 18 7.53 29.66 27.79
CA VAL A 18 8.62 29.25 26.88
C VAL A 18 8.78 27.72 26.88
N LEU A 19 8.62 27.09 28.05
CA LEU A 19 8.70 25.63 28.21
C LEU A 19 7.53 24.88 27.59
N THR A 20 6.41 25.53 27.27
CA THR A 20 5.24 24.92 26.59
C THR A 20 5.23 25.15 25.09
N GLN A 21 5.89 26.19 24.60
CA GLN A 21 6.09 26.42 23.15
C GLN A 21 7.04 25.38 22.54
N VAL A 22 8.20 25.11 23.16
CA VAL A 22 9.19 24.17 22.63
C VAL A 22 8.65 22.74 22.44
N PRO A 23 7.91 22.13 23.38
CA PRO A 23 7.28 20.83 23.17
C PRO A 23 6.22 20.85 22.08
N THR A 24 5.50 21.96 21.93
CA THR A 24 4.43 22.10 20.91
C THR A 24 5.03 22.24 19.51
N GLU A 25 6.08 23.04 19.35
CA GLU A 25 6.82 23.17 18.10
C GLU A 25 7.55 21.89 17.73
N ALA A 26 8.19 21.21 18.68
CA ALA A 26 8.83 19.91 18.44
C ALA A 26 7.83 18.84 18.00
N ARG A 27 6.62 18.81 18.57
CA ARG A 27 5.53 17.91 18.12
C ARG A 27 5.04 18.28 16.73
N ARG A 28 4.85 19.56 16.43
CA ARG A 28 4.45 20.05 15.11
C ARG A 28 5.48 19.70 14.04
N GLU A 29 6.77 19.86 14.35
CA GLU A 29 7.86 19.50 13.45
C GLU A 29 7.96 17.98 13.24
N ALA A 30 7.79 17.18 14.30
CA ALA A 30 7.77 15.72 14.20
C ALA A 30 6.58 15.21 13.36
N GLU A 31 5.39 15.80 13.53
CA GLU A 31 4.20 15.49 12.74
C GLU A 31 4.39 15.89 11.28
N GLU A 32 4.99 17.05 11.02
CA GLU A 32 5.30 17.48 9.66
C GLU A 32 6.34 16.56 8.99
N ARG A 33 7.39 16.16 9.71
CA ARG A 33 8.37 15.17 9.24
C ARG A 33 7.71 13.84 8.93
N LEU A 34 6.79 13.38 9.79
CA LEU A 34 6.02 12.16 9.54
C LEU A 34 5.12 12.31 8.31
N ARG A 35 4.47 13.47 8.13
CA ARG A 35 3.64 13.76 6.95
C ARG A 35 4.48 13.73 5.68
N ARG A 36 5.61 14.44 5.65
CA ARG A 36 6.57 14.43 4.53
C ARG A 36 7.09 13.03 4.23
N ALA A 37 7.40 12.23 5.26
CA ALA A 37 7.85 10.86 5.09
C ALA A 37 6.75 9.95 4.52
N ARG A 38 5.48 10.12 4.93
CA ARG A 38 4.32 9.40 4.38
C ARG A 38 4.05 9.79 2.93
N GLU A 39 4.08 11.09 2.62
CA GLU A 39 3.94 11.63 1.26
C GLU A 39 5.04 11.06 0.35
N MET A 40 6.31 11.11 0.77
CA MET A 40 7.43 10.52 0.04
C MET A 40 7.28 9.00 -0.14
N LYS A 41 6.83 8.28 0.90
CA LYS A 41 6.56 6.83 0.85
C LYS A 41 5.49 6.50 -0.19
N PHE A 42 4.42 7.28 -0.28
CA PHE A 42 3.37 7.10 -1.28
C PHE A 42 3.93 7.34 -2.70
N THR A 43 4.58 8.47 -2.95
CA THR A 43 5.17 8.79 -4.26
C THR A 43 6.16 7.72 -4.72
N MET A 44 7.00 7.20 -3.83
CA MET A 44 7.95 6.15 -4.18
C MET A 44 7.26 4.80 -4.42
N SER A 45 6.21 4.48 -3.66
CA SER A 45 5.41 3.26 -3.89
C SER A 45 4.74 3.31 -5.27
N THR A 46 4.18 4.46 -5.64
CA THR A 46 3.64 4.69 -7.00
C THR A 46 4.70 4.51 -8.08
N ASN A 47 5.91 5.04 -7.89
CA ASN A 47 7.01 4.84 -8.85
C ASN A 47 7.41 3.35 -8.98
N ILE A 48 7.43 2.60 -7.87
CA ILE A 48 7.76 1.16 -7.90
C ILE A 48 6.68 0.40 -8.68
N GLU A 49 5.40 0.67 -8.39
CA GLU A 49 4.28 0.09 -9.12
C GLU A 49 4.36 0.44 -10.61
N GLU A 50 4.58 1.71 -10.96
CA GLU A 50 4.68 2.17 -12.35
C GLU A 50 5.80 1.47 -13.12
N VAL A 51 6.98 1.29 -12.50
CA VAL A 51 8.13 0.59 -13.11
C VAL A 51 7.86 -0.90 -13.30
N LEU A 52 7.24 -1.56 -12.31
CA LEU A 52 6.97 -3.00 -12.36
C LEU A 52 5.85 -3.35 -13.33
N PHE A 53 4.77 -2.55 -13.34
CA PHE A 53 3.66 -2.74 -14.26
C PHE A 53 3.91 -2.10 -15.64
N LYS A 54 4.96 -1.27 -15.79
CA LYS A 54 5.34 -0.60 -17.05
C LYS A 54 4.17 0.12 -17.73
N GLY A 55 3.31 0.75 -16.93
CA GLY A 55 2.09 1.41 -17.42
C GLY A 55 1.03 0.45 -18.02
N ARG A 56 1.14 -0.86 -17.80
CA ARG A 56 0.07 -1.81 -18.15
C ARG A 56 -1.11 -1.62 -17.21
N VAL A 57 -2.31 -1.72 -17.77
CA VAL A 57 -3.55 -1.77 -17.00
C VAL A 57 -3.56 -3.04 -16.16
N ARG A 58 -3.81 -2.91 -14.86
CA ARG A 58 -3.96 -4.02 -13.95
C ARG A 58 -5.18 -4.86 -14.29
N VAL A 59 -4.97 -6.16 -14.41
CA VAL A 59 -5.99 -7.14 -14.73
C VAL A 59 -6.71 -7.63 -13.47
N ASN A 60 -6.02 -7.74 -12.34
CA ASN A 60 -6.60 -8.17 -11.06
C ASN A 60 -7.68 -7.20 -10.55
N GLU A 61 -7.54 -5.91 -10.85
CA GLU A 61 -8.51 -4.84 -10.56
C GLU A 61 -9.70 -4.79 -11.53
N MET A 62 -9.70 -5.61 -12.59
CA MET A 62 -10.81 -5.69 -13.54
C MET A 62 -12.06 -6.27 -12.88
N ARG A 63 -13.23 -5.71 -13.19
CA ARG A 63 -14.51 -6.30 -12.77
C ARG A 63 -14.75 -7.63 -13.48
N LEU A 64 -15.25 -8.62 -12.76
CA LEU A 64 -15.61 -9.92 -13.30
C LEU A 64 -16.59 -9.79 -14.48
N ASN A 65 -17.57 -8.88 -14.38
CA ASN A 65 -18.50 -8.65 -15.46
C ASN A 65 -17.83 -8.16 -16.76
N ASP A 66 -16.81 -7.30 -16.66
CA ASP A 66 -16.06 -6.80 -17.83
C ASP A 66 -15.24 -7.92 -18.49
N PHE A 67 -14.85 -8.91 -17.70
CA PHE A 67 -14.26 -10.14 -18.21
C PHE A 67 -15.32 -11.00 -18.92
N LEU A 68 -16.45 -11.29 -18.29
CA LEU A 68 -17.47 -12.23 -18.80
C LEU A 68 -18.23 -11.70 -20.03
N THR A 69 -18.43 -10.40 -20.14
CA THR A 69 -19.07 -9.75 -21.31
C THR A 69 -18.29 -9.93 -22.61
N ARG A 70 -17.01 -10.29 -22.54
CA ARG A 70 -16.17 -10.56 -23.71
C ARG A 70 -16.04 -12.05 -24.05
N GLU A 71 -16.69 -12.92 -23.29
CA GLU A 71 -16.82 -14.32 -23.68
C GLU A 71 -17.84 -14.43 -24.82
N PRO A 72 -17.62 -15.33 -25.80
CA PRO A 72 -18.34 -15.34 -27.09
C PRO A 72 -19.87 -15.43 -26.97
N ASP A 73 -20.37 -15.90 -25.84
CA ASP A 73 -21.81 -16.09 -25.60
C ASP A 73 -22.35 -15.28 -24.41
N GLY A 74 -21.53 -14.40 -23.81
CA GLY A 74 -21.90 -13.65 -22.60
C GLY A 74 -22.30 -14.52 -21.40
N ARG A 75 -22.01 -15.84 -21.45
CA ARG A 75 -22.40 -16.81 -20.44
C ARG A 75 -21.77 -16.45 -19.10
N GLY A 76 -22.60 -16.43 -18.06
CA GLY A 76 -22.18 -16.08 -16.69
C GLY A 76 -22.30 -14.59 -16.34
N VAL A 77 -22.70 -13.72 -17.27
CA VAL A 77 -23.05 -12.32 -16.97
C VAL A 77 -24.33 -12.29 -16.13
N VAL A 78 -24.20 -11.91 -14.86
CA VAL A 78 -25.31 -11.76 -13.92
C VAL A 78 -25.15 -10.42 -13.20
N ALA A 79 -26.27 -9.75 -12.89
CA ALA A 79 -26.25 -8.45 -12.21
C ALA A 79 -25.46 -8.48 -10.89
N THR A 80 -25.44 -9.61 -10.19
CA THR A 80 -24.65 -9.81 -8.97
C THR A 80 -23.14 -9.73 -9.21
N ASN A 81 -22.65 -10.06 -10.41
CA ASN A 81 -21.23 -10.14 -10.72
C ASN A 81 -20.61 -8.77 -11.07
N ARG A 82 -21.39 -7.69 -11.06
CA ARG A 82 -20.98 -6.35 -11.51
C ARG A 82 -19.89 -5.72 -10.65
N ASP A 83 -19.85 -6.07 -9.37
CA ASP A 83 -18.95 -5.45 -8.39
C ASP A 83 -17.87 -6.41 -7.85
N PHE A 84 -17.80 -7.64 -8.38
CA PHE A 84 -16.76 -8.59 -8.00
C PHE A 84 -15.49 -8.39 -8.83
N LEU A 85 -14.35 -8.55 -8.18
CA LEU A 85 -13.05 -8.54 -8.84
C LEU A 85 -12.78 -9.86 -9.56
N LEU A 86 -12.04 -9.76 -10.66
CA LEU A 86 -11.64 -10.91 -11.45
C LEU A 86 -10.70 -11.86 -10.68
N GLU A 87 -9.91 -11.33 -9.75
CA GLU A 87 -9.08 -12.14 -8.85
C GLU A 87 -9.90 -13.11 -8.00
N GLU A 88 -10.99 -12.63 -7.39
CA GLU A 88 -11.86 -13.47 -6.55
C GLU A 88 -12.51 -14.61 -7.35
N PHE A 89 -12.87 -14.33 -8.60
CA PHE A 89 -13.39 -15.36 -9.51
C PHE A 89 -12.40 -16.50 -9.75
N PHE A 90 -11.11 -16.19 -9.92
CA PHE A 90 -10.10 -17.23 -10.18
C PHE A 90 -9.78 -18.10 -8.96
N LYS A 91 -10.13 -17.66 -7.73
CA LYS A 91 -10.01 -18.46 -6.51
C LYS A 91 -11.02 -19.60 -6.49
N ASP A 92 -12.26 -19.31 -6.89
CA ASP A 92 -13.32 -20.31 -6.96
C ASP A 92 -14.40 -19.94 -7.99
N PRO A 93 -14.19 -20.30 -9.27
CA PRO A 93 -15.10 -19.89 -10.35
C PRO A 93 -16.47 -20.57 -10.28
N THR A 94 -16.58 -21.69 -9.55
CA THR A 94 -17.83 -22.45 -9.41
C THR A 94 -18.89 -21.71 -8.60
N LYS A 95 -18.47 -20.75 -7.75
CA LYS A 95 -19.38 -19.85 -7.04
C LYS A 95 -20.13 -18.89 -7.96
N TYR A 96 -19.54 -18.54 -9.09
CA TYR A 96 -20.04 -17.49 -10.00
C TYR A 96 -20.71 -18.06 -11.24
N ILE A 97 -20.24 -19.22 -11.72
CA ILE A 97 -20.81 -19.90 -12.89
C ILE A 97 -21.30 -21.28 -12.44
N ARG A 98 -22.63 -21.44 -12.34
CA ARG A 98 -23.28 -22.70 -11.94
C ARG A 98 -23.33 -23.73 -13.07
N ASP A 99 -23.37 -23.25 -14.32
CA ASP A 99 -23.35 -24.11 -15.49
C ASP A 99 -21.96 -24.71 -15.67
N LYS A 100 -21.85 -26.01 -15.39
CA LYS A 100 -20.58 -26.75 -15.48
C LYS A 100 -20.08 -26.85 -16.92
N GLY A 101 -20.96 -26.95 -17.91
CA GLY A 101 -20.58 -27.01 -19.33
C GLY A 101 -19.96 -25.69 -19.76
N ALA A 102 -20.66 -24.58 -19.49
CA ALA A 102 -20.17 -23.25 -19.79
C ALA A 102 -18.85 -22.92 -19.08
N LEU A 103 -18.70 -23.32 -17.81
CA LEU A 103 -17.45 -23.14 -17.08
C LEU A 103 -16.30 -23.94 -17.68
N ASN A 104 -16.53 -25.19 -18.08
CA ASN A 104 -15.50 -26.04 -18.69
C ASN A 104 -15.02 -25.46 -20.04
N GLU A 105 -15.96 -25.01 -20.89
CA GLU A 105 -15.64 -24.36 -22.16
C GLU A 105 -14.83 -23.08 -21.94
N MET A 106 -15.24 -22.25 -20.99
CA MET A 106 -14.52 -21.03 -20.62
C MET A 106 -13.10 -21.35 -20.14
N GLN A 107 -12.95 -22.36 -19.26
CA GLN A 107 -11.64 -22.79 -18.74
C GLN A 107 -10.71 -23.35 -19.81
N ALA A 108 -11.26 -23.95 -20.87
CA ALA A 108 -10.50 -24.42 -22.03
C ALA A 108 -10.06 -23.27 -22.96
N SER A 109 -10.63 -22.07 -22.82
CA SER A 109 -10.29 -20.93 -23.66
C SER A 109 -8.90 -20.37 -23.36
N GLY A 110 -8.17 -19.98 -24.41
CA GLY A 110 -6.88 -19.30 -24.27
C GLY A 110 -6.99 -17.96 -23.52
N ARG A 111 -8.15 -17.29 -23.62
CA ARG A 111 -8.44 -16.05 -22.90
C ARG A 111 -8.49 -16.27 -21.40
N TYR A 112 -9.22 -17.27 -20.92
CA TYR A 112 -9.26 -17.63 -19.50
C TYR A 112 -7.87 -17.95 -18.96
N LEU A 113 -7.10 -18.77 -19.68
CA LEU A 113 -5.74 -19.15 -19.28
C LEU A 113 -4.78 -17.95 -19.22
N GLY A 114 -4.82 -17.09 -20.24
CA GLY A 114 -4.00 -15.87 -20.28
C GLY A 114 -4.35 -14.92 -19.12
N MET A 115 -5.64 -14.76 -18.85
CA MET A 115 -6.12 -13.88 -17.80
C MET A 115 -5.80 -14.40 -16.40
N LYS A 116 -6.01 -15.71 -16.18
CA LYS A 116 -5.62 -16.38 -14.92
C LYS A 116 -4.12 -16.23 -14.64
N ARG A 117 -3.28 -16.35 -15.68
CA ARG A 117 -1.84 -16.15 -15.57
C ARG A 117 -1.49 -14.70 -15.25
N ALA A 118 -2.13 -13.75 -15.93
CA ALA A 118 -1.93 -12.32 -15.67
C ALA A 118 -2.28 -11.97 -14.22
N VAL A 119 -3.50 -12.26 -13.78
CA VAL A 119 -3.95 -12.01 -12.40
C VAL A 119 -3.01 -12.65 -11.37
N LYS A 120 -2.64 -13.91 -11.56
CA LYS A 120 -1.69 -14.57 -10.64
C LYS A 120 -0.33 -13.88 -10.61
N GLY A 121 0.17 -13.45 -11.77
CA GLY A 121 1.43 -12.70 -11.88
C GLY A 121 1.35 -11.35 -11.15
N GLU A 122 0.25 -10.62 -11.31
CA GLU A 122 0.04 -9.32 -10.66
C GLU A 122 -0.07 -9.45 -9.14
N VAL A 123 -0.78 -10.47 -8.62
CA VAL A 123 -0.83 -10.74 -7.17
C VAL A 123 0.56 -11.02 -6.59
N ILE A 124 1.41 -11.76 -7.32
CA ILE A 124 2.80 -12.02 -6.90
C ILE A 124 3.60 -10.72 -6.89
N LEU A 125 3.41 -9.85 -7.89
CA LEU A 125 4.08 -8.55 -7.94
C LEU A 125 3.64 -7.64 -6.79
N ASP A 126 2.35 -7.60 -6.45
CA ASP A 126 1.84 -6.82 -5.33
C ASP A 126 2.44 -7.30 -3.99
N GLU A 127 2.62 -8.60 -3.82
CA GLU A 127 3.30 -9.16 -2.64
C GLU A 127 4.80 -8.78 -2.61
N ASP A 128 5.49 -8.83 -3.75
CA ASP A 128 6.88 -8.39 -3.85
C ASP A 128 7.03 -6.89 -3.55
N ILE A 129 6.07 -6.05 -3.98
CA ILE A 129 6.03 -4.61 -3.66
C ILE A 129 5.88 -4.40 -2.16
N ARG A 130 4.95 -5.12 -1.50
CA ARG A 130 4.78 -5.05 -0.04
C ARG A 130 6.07 -5.42 0.69
N ARG A 131 6.71 -6.52 0.28
CA ARG A 131 7.99 -6.96 0.85
C ARG A 131 9.10 -5.93 0.66
N LEU A 132 9.18 -5.27 -0.51
CA LEU A 132 10.15 -4.18 -0.74
C LEU A 132 9.86 -2.97 0.15
N CYS A 133 8.59 -2.63 0.34
CA CYS A 133 8.16 -1.56 1.23
C CYS A 133 8.53 -1.83 2.70
N ASP A 134 8.39 -3.07 3.16
CA ASP A 134 8.75 -3.48 4.52
C ASP A 134 10.27 -3.42 4.76
N LYS A 135 11.06 -3.69 3.71
CA LYS A 135 12.52 -3.50 3.72
C LYS A 135 12.97 -2.02 3.60
N GLY A 136 12.03 -1.08 3.60
CA GLY A 136 12.34 0.36 3.54
C GLY A 136 12.72 0.89 2.15
N VAL A 137 12.56 0.11 1.08
CA VAL A 137 12.92 0.53 -0.30
C VAL A 137 12.01 1.65 -0.83
N ASN A 138 10.92 1.95 -0.12
CA ASN A 138 9.98 3.04 -0.40
C ASN A 138 10.48 4.44 0.03
N ASN A 139 11.70 4.56 0.56
CA ASN A 139 12.31 5.86 0.83
C ASN A 139 13.82 5.84 0.50
N LEU A 140 14.39 7.03 0.25
CA LEU A 140 15.78 7.20 -0.18
C LEU A 140 16.79 6.57 0.81
N PRO A 141 16.73 6.86 2.13
CA PRO A 141 17.63 6.22 3.10
C PRO A 141 17.50 4.69 3.14
N GLY A 142 16.29 4.16 3.10
CA GLY A 142 16.06 2.72 3.16
C GLY A 142 16.54 1.99 1.90
N ARG A 143 16.51 2.64 0.73
CA ARG A 143 17.15 2.10 -0.49
C ARG A 143 18.67 2.00 -0.34
N SER A 144 19.31 3.02 0.22
CA SER A 144 20.76 3.00 0.50
C SER A 144 21.14 1.90 1.50
N LEU A 145 20.31 1.72 2.54
CA LEU A 145 20.50 0.67 3.54
C LEU A 145 20.35 -0.73 2.91
N ALA A 146 19.26 -0.98 2.19
CA ALA A 146 19.00 -2.26 1.54
C ALA A 146 20.09 -2.62 0.52
N ALA A 147 20.60 -1.63 -0.22
CA ALA A 147 21.72 -1.84 -1.15
C ALA A 147 23.02 -2.25 -0.42
N ALA A 148 23.30 -1.67 0.75
CA ALA A 148 24.45 -2.05 1.57
C ALA A 148 24.31 -3.46 2.17
N GLU A 149 23.11 -3.84 2.60
CA GLU A 149 22.80 -5.20 3.09
C GLU A 149 23.01 -6.26 2.00
N VAL A 150 22.51 -6.02 0.78
CA VAL A 150 22.76 -6.92 -0.36
C VAL A 150 24.26 -7.03 -0.65
N LYS A 151 24.99 -5.90 -0.63
CA LYS A 151 26.42 -5.88 -0.92
C LYS A 151 27.26 -6.64 0.12
N SER A 152 26.85 -6.62 1.40
CA SER A 152 27.52 -7.36 2.47
C SER A 152 27.13 -8.84 2.56
N SER A 153 25.96 -9.23 2.03
CA SER A 153 25.55 -10.63 1.93
C SER A 153 26.21 -11.42 0.79
N CYS A 154 26.83 -10.72 -0.17
CA CYS A 154 27.53 -11.31 -1.31
C CYS A 154 29.06 -11.42 -1.12
N SER A 155 29.58 -11.03 0.05
CA SER A 155 30.99 -11.11 0.45
C SER A 155 31.21 -12.19 1.49
#